data_AF-A0A8B7V0N7-F1
#
_entry.id   AF-A0A8B7V0N7-F1
#
_cell.length_a   1.000
_cell.length_b   1.000
_cell.length_c   1.000
_cell.angle_alpha   90.00
_cell.angle_beta   90.00
_cell.angle_gamma   90.00
#
_symmetry.space_group_name_H-M   'P 1'
#
loop_
_entity.id
_entity.type
_entity.pdbx_description
1 polymer ?
#
loop_
_entity_poly.entity_id
_entity_poly.type
_entity_poly.pdbx_seq_one_letter_code
_entity_poly.pdbx_strand_id
1 'polypeptide(L)'
;FLGFGGNAARQRYEDRIFANTVQKNRLLGKQTGLAPEAPYLDPCLPMDIKDEIQQNGQTLYLRGTGDFDLCRETLQPFMNKTNETQTSLNGVYQPPIHFQNSEFYGFSEFYYCTEDVLRMGGDYSAAKFTKAAKDYCATKWSILRERFDRGLYASHADLHRLKYQCFKSAWMFEVFHRGFSFPVSYKNLKTALQVYDKEVQWTLGAILYRTRFLPLRDIQQEGFRASHAHWRGVSFVYNHYLFSGCFLVVLLSILLYLLRLRRFHQRALRSSSAAVLWLEEGLPSQKGAGPL
;
A
#
# COMPACT_ATOMS: atom_id res chain seq x y z
N PHE A 1 4.09 4.51 -14.62
CA PHE A 1 5.05 4.67 -15.73
C PHE A 1 5.90 5.91 -15.51
N LEU A 2 7.12 5.76 -14.97
CA LEU A 2 8.02 6.90 -14.72
C LEU A 2 8.51 7.49 -16.04
N GLY A 3 8.49 8.83 -16.18
CA GLY A 3 8.89 9.49 -17.44
C GLY A 3 7.78 9.61 -18.50
N PHE A 4 6.53 9.23 -18.17
CA PHE A 4 5.37 9.29 -19.07
C PHE A 4 4.28 10.27 -18.62
N GLY A 5 4.48 11.01 -17.52
CA GLY A 5 3.62 12.15 -17.18
C GLY A 5 3.80 13.29 -18.19
N GLY A 6 2.79 14.16 -18.34
CA GLY A 6 2.78 15.20 -19.39
C GLY A 6 4.04 16.08 -19.43
N ASN A 7 4.51 16.57 -18.28
CA ASN A 7 5.73 17.38 -18.21
C ASN A 7 6.99 16.56 -18.55
N ALA A 8 7.10 15.32 -18.04
CA ALA A 8 8.26 14.47 -18.31
C ALA A 8 8.32 14.05 -19.78
N ALA A 9 7.17 13.81 -20.41
CA ALA A 9 7.08 13.56 -21.84
C ALA A 9 7.49 14.80 -22.65
N ARG A 10 7.10 16.01 -22.22
CA ARG A 10 7.52 17.26 -22.86
C ARG A 10 9.03 17.46 -22.78
N GLN A 11 9.64 17.21 -21.62
CA GLN A 11 11.08 17.30 -21.47
C GLN A 11 11.81 16.34 -22.43
N ARG A 12 11.41 15.05 -22.45
CA ARG A 12 11.99 14.05 -23.36
C ARG A 12 11.83 14.46 -24.83
N TYR A 13 10.70 15.06 -25.18
CA TYR A 13 10.44 15.58 -26.51
C TYR A 13 11.42 16.70 -26.90
N GLU A 14 11.60 17.68 -26.01
CA GLU A 14 12.54 18.79 -26.21
C GLU A 14 13.99 18.29 -26.31
N ASP A 15 14.40 17.36 -25.43
CA ASP A 15 15.73 16.72 -25.47
C ASP A 15 16.01 16.08 -26.85
N ARG A 16 15.00 15.38 -27.41
CA ARG A 16 15.13 14.72 -28.71
C ARG A 16 15.14 15.72 -29.86
N ILE A 17 14.33 16.78 -29.82
CA ILE A 17 14.37 17.85 -30.83
C ILE A 17 15.75 18.47 -30.84
N PHE A 18 16.27 18.82 -29.66
CA PHE A 18 17.57 19.46 -29.51
C PHE A 18 18.69 18.60 -30.10
N ALA A 19 18.80 17.33 -29.65
CA ALA A 19 19.81 16.40 -30.13
C ALA A 19 19.73 16.19 -31.66
N ASN A 20 18.54 15.94 -32.20
CA ASN A 20 18.35 15.71 -33.63
C ASN A 20 18.65 16.95 -34.48
N THR A 21 18.26 18.13 -34.01
CA THR A 21 18.45 19.38 -34.76
C THR A 21 19.92 19.76 -34.81
N VAL A 22 20.62 19.67 -33.67
CA VAL A 22 22.08 19.87 -33.61
C VAL A 22 22.81 18.88 -34.52
N GLN A 23 22.43 17.60 -34.50
CA GLN A 23 23.02 16.59 -35.38
C GLN A 23 22.76 16.89 -36.87
N LYS A 24 21.52 17.22 -37.25
CA LYS A 24 21.18 17.57 -38.64
C LYS A 24 21.90 18.81 -39.13
N ASN A 25 22.03 19.85 -38.30
CA ASN A 25 22.75 21.06 -38.65
C ASN A 25 24.23 20.76 -38.92
N ARG A 26 24.87 19.90 -38.08
CA ARG A 26 26.26 19.45 -38.30
C ARG A 26 26.42 18.64 -39.58
N LEU A 27 25.48 17.74 -39.89
CA LEU A 27 25.59 16.82 -41.03
C LEU A 27 25.23 17.47 -42.37
N LEU A 28 24.25 18.37 -42.40
CA LEU A 28 23.67 18.92 -43.63
C LEU A 28 24.02 20.40 -43.85
N GLY A 29 24.82 21.02 -42.98
CA GLY A 29 25.12 22.45 -43.04
C GLY A 29 23.90 23.37 -42.85
N LYS A 30 22.78 22.84 -42.34
CA LYS A 30 21.59 23.62 -42.03
C LYS A 30 21.80 24.45 -40.76
N GLN A 31 21.02 25.53 -40.61
CA GLN A 31 21.06 26.42 -39.44
C GLN A 31 19.70 26.49 -38.72
N THR A 32 18.88 25.43 -38.83
CA THR A 32 17.54 25.40 -38.25
C THR A 32 17.62 25.49 -36.72
N GLY A 33 16.81 26.38 -36.15
CA GLY A 33 16.70 26.65 -34.72
C GLY A 33 17.87 27.41 -34.10
N LEU A 34 18.91 27.80 -34.87
CA LEU A 34 20.07 28.52 -34.31
C LEU A 34 19.84 30.02 -34.14
N ALA A 35 18.86 30.59 -34.86
CA ALA A 35 18.50 31.99 -34.79
C ALA A 35 16.97 32.16 -34.73
N PRO A 36 16.46 33.26 -34.14
CA PRO A 36 15.01 33.54 -34.05
C PRO A 36 14.30 33.60 -35.42
N GLU A 37 15.04 33.91 -36.49
CA GLU A 37 14.49 34.04 -37.85
C GLU A 37 14.46 32.73 -38.63
N ALA A 38 15.16 31.71 -38.16
CA ALA A 38 15.11 30.36 -38.70
C ALA A 38 14.77 29.34 -37.60
N PRO A 39 13.64 29.49 -36.88
CA PRO A 39 13.32 28.64 -35.73
C PRO A 39 12.97 27.21 -36.17
N TYR A 40 13.07 26.25 -35.25
CA TYR A 40 12.47 24.93 -35.43
C TYR A 40 10.94 25.05 -35.30
N LEU A 41 10.21 24.50 -36.27
CA LEU A 41 8.75 24.54 -36.29
C LEU A 41 8.18 23.37 -35.46
N ASP A 42 7.56 23.68 -34.32
CA ASP A 42 7.01 22.70 -33.38
C ASP A 42 5.47 22.61 -33.52
N PRO A 43 4.90 21.49 -33.99
CA PRO A 43 3.45 21.31 -34.07
C PRO A 43 2.76 21.20 -32.72
N CYS A 44 3.49 20.84 -31.66
CA CYS A 44 2.95 20.64 -30.32
C CYS A 44 2.85 21.93 -29.49
N LEU A 45 3.26 23.06 -30.04
CA LEU A 45 3.12 24.38 -29.44
C LEU A 45 2.00 25.19 -30.12
N PRO A 46 1.27 26.05 -29.38
CA PRO A 46 0.24 26.90 -29.96
C PRO A 46 0.73 27.73 -31.15
N MET A 47 -0.15 28.00 -32.10
CA MET A 47 0.20 28.73 -33.33
C MET A 47 0.90 30.07 -33.02
N ASP A 48 2.00 30.34 -33.72
CA ASP A 48 2.81 31.56 -33.65
C ASP A 48 3.51 31.83 -32.30
N ILE A 49 3.42 30.93 -31.31
CA ILE A 49 4.19 31.11 -30.07
C ILE A 49 5.69 30.99 -30.38
N LYS A 50 6.49 31.86 -29.76
CA LYS A 50 7.95 31.76 -29.75
C LYS A 50 8.39 31.11 -28.46
N ASP A 51 9.30 30.16 -28.56
CA ASP A 51 9.84 29.44 -27.41
C ASP A 51 11.31 29.11 -27.63
N GLU A 52 12.01 28.69 -26.58
CA GLU A 52 13.42 28.33 -26.65
C GLU A 52 13.76 27.14 -25.75
N ILE A 53 14.64 26.28 -26.24
CA ILE A 53 15.24 25.19 -25.47
C ILE A 53 16.70 25.55 -25.22
N GLN A 54 17.10 25.61 -23.96
CA GLN A 54 18.49 25.84 -23.57
C GLN A 54 19.10 24.55 -23.03
N GLN A 55 20.13 24.03 -23.71
CA GLN A 55 20.86 22.83 -23.28
C GLN A 55 22.35 22.96 -23.60
N ASN A 56 23.22 22.55 -22.67
CA ASN A 56 24.68 22.54 -22.84
C ASN A 56 25.26 23.88 -23.33
N GLY A 57 24.69 25.00 -22.89
CA GLY A 57 25.12 26.34 -23.28
C GLY A 57 24.72 26.77 -24.71
N GLN A 58 23.93 25.95 -25.44
CA GLN A 58 23.35 26.34 -26.73
C GLN A 58 21.84 26.58 -26.58
N THR A 59 21.33 27.49 -27.39
CA THR A 59 19.89 27.83 -27.45
C THR A 59 19.31 27.37 -28.77
N LEU A 60 18.18 26.67 -28.72
CA LEU A 60 17.39 26.29 -29.88
C LEU A 60 16.08 27.07 -29.87
N TYR A 61 15.88 27.94 -30.87
CA TYR A 61 14.66 28.72 -31.02
C TYR A 61 13.56 27.89 -31.69
N LEU A 62 12.36 27.96 -31.13
CA LEU A 62 11.17 27.27 -31.61
C LEU A 62 10.09 28.25 -32.05
N ARG A 63 9.23 27.82 -32.98
CA ARG A 63 7.99 28.49 -33.34
C ARG A 63 6.86 27.49 -33.44
N GLY A 64 5.78 27.72 -32.71
CA GLY A 64 4.62 26.84 -32.72
C GLY A 64 3.83 26.92 -34.03
N THR A 65 3.47 25.77 -34.60
CA THR A 65 2.60 25.71 -35.79
C THR A 65 1.16 25.35 -35.45
N GLY A 66 0.87 24.90 -34.23
CA GLY A 66 -0.50 24.65 -33.78
C GLY A 66 -1.18 23.43 -34.39
N ASP A 67 -0.42 22.50 -34.98
CA ASP A 67 -0.97 21.30 -35.64
C ASP A 67 -1.10 20.14 -34.65
N PHE A 68 -2.31 19.96 -34.11
CA PHE A 68 -2.61 18.93 -33.13
C PHE A 68 -2.45 17.50 -33.67
N ASP A 69 -2.82 17.23 -34.93
CA ASP A 69 -2.71 15.88 -35.48
C ASP A 69 -1.25 15.52 -35.76
N LEU A 70 -0.48 16.44 -36.36
CA LEU A 70 0.94 16.25 -36.57
C LEU A 70 1.69 16.14 -35.22
N CYS A 71 1.27 16.89 -34.20
CA CYS A 71 1.81 16.73 -32.86
C CYS A 71 1.61 15.29 -32.36
N ARG A 72 0.38 14.76 -32.42
CA ARG A 72 0.08 13.39 -32.00
C ARG A 72 0.95 12.35 -32.71
N GLU A 73 1.12 12.48 -34.02
CA GLU A 73 2.00 11.60 -34.81
C GLU A 73 3.45 11.70 -34.34
N THR A 74 3.94 12.91 -34.13
CA THR A 74 5.30 13.18 -33.64
C THR A 74 5.56 12.58 -32.26
N LEU A 75 4.52 12.48 -31.41
CA LEU A 75 4.64 11.96 -30.04
C LEU A 75 4.61 10.43 -29.94
N GLN A 76 4.16 9.71 -30.97
CA GLN A 76 4.02 8.25 -30.91
C GLN A 76 5.29 7.50 -30.47
N PRO A 77 6.50 7.84 -30.96
CA PRO A 77 7.71 7.16 -30.55
C PRO A 77 8.03 7.29 -29.05
N PHE A 78 7.54 8.34 -28.37
CA PHE A 78 7.85 8.59 -26.96
C PHE A 78 7.07 7.68 -25.99
N MET A 79 6.08 6.94 -26.50
CA MET A 79 5.40 5.89 -25.73
C MET A 79 6.23 4.62 -25.58
N ASN A 80 7.32 4.46 -26.34
CA ASN A 80 8.18 3.27 -26.33
C ASN A 80 7.40 1.95 -26.44
N LYS A 81 6.37 1.90 -27.31
CA LYS A 81 5.61 0.66 -27.51
C LYS A 81 6.48 -0.40 -28.19
N THR A 82 6.29 -1.65 -27.80
CA THR A 82 6.88 -2.82 -28.46
C THR A 82 5.82 -3.51 -29.32
N ASN A 83 6.24 -4.46 -30.16
CA ASN A 83 5.31 -5.27 -30.96
C ASN A 83 4.71 -6.46 -30.17
N GLU A 84 5.01 -6.56 -28.87
CA GLU A 84 4.52 -7.65 -28.03
C GLU A 84 3.03 -7.50 -27.74
N THR A 85 2.31 -8.61 -27.78
CA THR A 85 0.88 -8.65 -27.47
C THR A 85 0.63 -8.34 -25.99
N GLN A 86 -0.50 -7.72 -25.68
CA GLN A 86 -0.91 -7.39 -24.30
C GLN A 86 0.10 -6.49 -23.57
N THR A 87 0.77 -5.59 -24.29
CA THR A 87 1.66 -4.58 -23.71
C THR A 87 1.14 -3.16 -23.94
N SER A 88 1.52 -2.25 -23.05
CA SER A 88 1.06 -0.86 -23.03
C SER A 88 2.21 0.11 -23.34
N LEU A 89 2.60 0.95 -22.39
CA LEU A 89 3.74 1.86 -22.50
C LEU A 89 5.03 1.12 -22.14
N ASN A 90 6.12 1.41 -22.84
CA ASN A 90 7.44 0.82 -22.59
C ASN A 90 7.47 -0.72 -22.58
N GLY A 91 6.60 -1.37 -23.37
CA GLY A 91 6.49 -2.83 -23.43
C GLY A 91 5.97 -3.50 -22.15
N VAL A 92 5.40 -2.75 -21.21
CA VAL A 92 4.90 -3.32 -19.96
C VAL A 92 3.58 -4.03 -20.18
N TYR A 93 3.48 -5.27 -19.67
CA TYR A 93 2.26 -6.06 -19.69
C TYR A 93 1.04 -5.29 -19.15
N GLN A 94 -0.08 -5.37 -19.86
CA GLN A 94 -1.37 -4.84 -19.48
C GLN A 94 -2.42 -5.96 -19.57
N PRO A 95 -3.11 -6.29 -18.47
CA PRO A 95 -4.23 -7.22 -18.50
C PRO A 95 -5.31 -6.77 -19.49
N PRO A 96 -6.01 -7.69 -20.16
CA PRO A 96 -7.08 -7.34 -21.07
C PRO A 96 -8.20 -6.60 -20.32
N ILE A 97 -8.62 -5.45 -20.84
CA ILE A 97 -9.71 -4.65 -20.30
C ILE A 97 -10.99 -5.01 -21.05
N HIS A 98 -12.05 -5.35 -20.31
CA HIS A 98 -13.36 -5.60 -20.91
C HIS A 98 -14.08 -4.28 -21.20
N PHE A 99 -13.69 -3.59 -22.29
CA PHE A 99 -14.12 -2.22 -22.60
C PHE A 99 -15.64 -2.02 -22.71
N GLN A 100 -16.40 -3.07 -23.04
CA GLN A 100 -17.86 -2.97 -23.15
C GLN A 100 -18.57 -2.89 -21.79
N ASN A 101 -17.93 -3.39 -20.74
CA ASN A 101 -18.46 -3.41 -19.38
C ASN A 101 -17.38 -2.96 -18.38
N SER A 102 -16.81 -1.80 -18.64
CA SER A 102 -15.89 -1.14 -17.73
C SER A 102 -16.13 0.36 -17.72
N GLU A 103 -15.75 1.00 -16.62
CA GLU A 103 -15.73 2.45 -16.45
C GLU A 103 -14.39 2.87 -15.83
N PHE A 104 -13.93 4.06 -16.18
CA PHE A 104 -12.67 4.61 -15.68
C PHE A 104 -12.83 6.09 -15.32
N TYR A 105 -12.10 6.52 -14.29
CA TYR A 105 -11.94 7.92 -13.93
C TYR A 105 -10.55 8.41 -14.33
N GLY A 106 -10.51 9.55 -15.03
CA GLY A 106 -9.30 10.24 -15.43
C GLY A 106 -9.01 11.43 -14.52
N PHE A 107 -7.96 11.33 -13.72
CA PHE A 107 -7.53 12.39 -12.80
C PHE A 107 -6.36 13.21 -13.36
N SER A 108 -6.06 14.32 -12.68
CA SER A 108 -4.91 15.18 -12.97
C SER A 108 -4.90 15.64 -14.43
N GLU A 109 -3.88 15.33 -15.24
CA GLU A 109 -3.80 15.80 -16.64
C GLU A 109 -4.98 15.33 -17.51
N PHE A 110 -5.65 14.22 -17.17
CA PHE A 110 -6.89 13.85 -17.84
C PHE A 110 -7.97 14.90 -17.65
N TYR A 111 -8.13 15.41 -16.43
CA TYR A 111 -9.06 16.49 -16.12
C TYR A 111 -8.56 17.83 -16.66
N TYR A 112 -7.31 18.19 -16.36
CA TYR A 112 -6.77 19.50 -16.69
C TYR A 112 -6.72 19.76 -18.21
N CYS A 113 -6.40 18.73 -19.01
CA CYS A 113 -6.41 18.88 -20.47
C CYS A 113 -7.84 19.00 -21.04
N THR A 114 -8.86 18.49 -20.35
CA THR A 114 -10.26 18.63 -20.78
C THR A 114 -10.94 19.88 -20.23
N GLU A 115 -10.54 20.38 -19.06
CA GLU A 115 -11.29 21.39 -18.33
C GLU A 115 -10.64 22.78 -18.40
N ASP A 116 -9.37 22.90 -18.03
CA ASP A 116 -8.74 24.20 -17.72
C ASP A 116 -8.96 25.25 -18.81
N VAL A 117 -8.80 24.84 -20.08
CA VAL A 117 -8.92 25.74 -21.23
C VAL A 117 -9.94 25.29 -22.27
N LEU A 118 -10.28 24.00 -22.32
CA LEU A 118 -11.27 23.45 -23.26
C LEU A 118 -12.69 23.41 -22.65
N ARG A 119 -12.82 23.57 -21.33
CA ARG A 119 -14.09 23.68 -20.58
C ARG A 119 -15.08 22.55 -20.89
N MET A 120 -14.55 21.32 -20.94
CA MET A 120 -15.29 20.11 -21.26
C MET A 120 -14.89 18.92 -20.37
N GLY A 121 -14.55 19.17 -19.11
CA GLY A 121 -14.36 18.12 -18.12
C GLY A 121 -15.62 17.28 -17.90
N GLY A 122 -15.46 16.11 -17.27
CA GLY A 122 -16.56 15.15 -17.07
C GLY A 122 -16.53 14.03 -18.12
N ASP A 123 -17.66 13.71 -18.72
CA ASP A 123 -17.77 12.57 -19.63
C ASP A 123 -16.96 12.79 -20.92
N TYR A 124 -15.93 11.96 -21.11
CA TYR A 124 -14.99 12.09 -22.21
C TYR A 124 -15.62 11.65 -23.55
N SER A 125 -15.40 12.46 -24.58
CA SER A 125 -15.74 12.12 -25.96
C SER A 125 -14.55 12.45 -26.87
N ALA A 126 -13.95 11.44 -27.47
CA ALA A 126 -12.80 11.61 -28.35
C ALA A 126 -13.07 12.59 -29.50
N ALA A 127 -14.26 12.55 -30.11
CA ALA A 127 -14.64 13.46 -31.19
C ALA A 127 -14.73 14.93 -30.74
N LYS A 128 -15.39 15.20 -29.60
CA LYS A 128 -15.49 16.57 -29.05
C LYS A 128 -14.12 17.08 -28.59
N PHE A 129 -13.37 16.22 -27.90
CA PHE A 129 -12.06 16.55 -27.37
C PHE A 129 -11.05 16.87 -28.49
N THR A 130 -10.93 16.00 -29.49
CA THR A 130 -10.00 16.22 -30.61
C THR A 130 -10.36 17.47 -31.40
N LYS A 131 -11.64 17.76 -31.62
CA LYS A 131 -12.07 19.02 -32.24
C LYS A 131 -11.64 20.24 -31.44
N ALA A 132 -12.00 20.30 -30.14
CA ALA A 132 -11.64 21.44 -29.30
C ALA A 132 -10.13 21.62 -29.14
N ALA A 133 -9.37 20.52 -29.04
CA ALA A 133 -7.91 20.57 -28.97
C ALA A 133 -7.30 21.10 -30.27
N LYS A 134 -7.79 20.67 -31.45
CA LYS A 134 -7.37 21.22 -32.75
C LYS A 134 -7.66 22.72 -32.85
N ASP A 135 -8.88 23.13 -32.52
CA ASP A 135 -9.32 24.53 -32.58
C ASP A 135 -8.47 25.41 -31.64
N TYR A 136 -8.17 24.90 -30.44
CA TYR A 136 -7.30 25.57 -29.47
C TYR A 136 -5.88 25.74 -30.02
N CYS A 137 -5.28 24.68 -30.57
CA CYS A 137 -3.90 24.71 -31.05
C CYS A 137 -3.70 25.57 -32.28
N ALA A 138 -4.68 25.57 -33.20
CA ALA A 138 -4.70 26.42 -34.38
C ALA A 138 -4.99 27.91 -34.05
N THR A 139 -5.37 28.23 -32.81
CA THR A 139 -5.55 29.63 -32.40
C THR A 139 -4.19 30.30 -32.16
N LYS A 140 -3.99 31.49 -32.75
CA LYS A 140 -2.78 32.29 -32.54
C LYS A 140 -2.51 32.55 -31.07
N TRP A 141 -1.25 32.46 -30.66
CA TRP A 141 -0.82 32.67 -29.29
C TRP A 141 -1.27 34.02 -28.71
N SER A 142 -1.24 35.10 -29.50
CA SER A 142 -1.72 36.41 -29.06
C SER A 142 -3.20 36.41 -28.66
N ILE A 143 -4.05 35.70 -29.41
CA ILE A 143 -5.48 35.56 -29.11
C ILE A 143 -5.67 34.69 -27.86
N LEU A 144 -4.90 33.61 -27.72
CA LEU A 144 -4.94 32.78 -26.51
C LEU A 144 -4.56 33.58 -25.26
N ARG A 145 -3.54 34.44 -25.37
CA ARG A 145 -3.13 35.37 -24.30
C ARG A 145 -4.20 36.38 -23.96
N GLU A 146 -4.79 37.03 -24.96
CA GLU A 146 -5.89 37.98 -24.74
C GLU A 146 -7.06 37.31 -24.00
N ARG A 147 -7.45 36.10 -24.41
CA ARG A 147 -8.51 35.32 -23.73
C ARG A 147 -8.13 34.96 -22.29
N PHE A 148 -6.86 34.66 -22.04
CA PHE A 148 -6.34 34.39 -20.71
C PHE A 148 -6.42 35.62 -19.81
N ASP A 149 -5.95 36.78 -20.30
CA ASP A 149 -5.96 38.03 -19.56
C ASP A 149 -7.39 38.52 -19.25
N ARG A 150 -8.36 38.13 -20.09
CA ARG A 150 -9.80 38.38 -19.90
C ARG A 150 -10.49 37.37 -18.98
N GLY A 151 -9.78 36.37 -18.45
CA GLY A 151 -10.34 35.38 -17.53
C GLY A 151 -11.30 34.37 -18.18
N LEU A 152 -11.13 34.06 -19.47
CA LEU A 152 -11.99 33.09 -20.18
C LEU A 152 -11.80 31.64 -19.70
N TYR A 153 -10.62 31.33 -19.17
CA TYR A 153 -10.23 29.98 -18.75
C TYR A 153 -10.50 29.74 -17.26
N ALA A 154 -10.35 28.49 -16.82
CA ALA A 154 -10.50 28.16 -15.41
C ALA A 154 -9.52 28.96 -14.55
N SER A 155 -9.93 29.34 -13.33
CA SER A 155 -9.15 30.20 -12.43
C SER A 155 -7.78 29.63 -12.02
N HIS A 156 -7.60 28.31 -12.11
CA HIS A 156 -6.35 27.63 -11.80
C HIS A 156 -5.48 27.37 -13.04
N ALA A 157 -5.96 27.72 -14.24
CA ALA A 157 -5.14 27.67 -15.44
C ALA A 157 -4.09 28.78 -15.35
N ASP A 158 -2.82 28.42 -15.50
CA ASP A 158 -1.70 29.36 -15.52
C ASP A 158 -1.10 29.48 -16.93
N LEU A 159 -0.06 30.30 -17.07
CA LEU A 159 0.62 30.45 -18.36
C LEU A 159 1.28 29.17 -18.85
N HIS A 160 1.70 28.31 -17.92
CA HIS A 160 2.29 27.02 -18.24
C HIS A 160 1.23 26.07 -18.84
N ARG A 161 0.02 26.02 -18.28
CA ARG A 161 -1.14 25.32 -18.83
C ARG A 161 -1.45 25.85 -20.22
N LEU A 162 -1.54 27.17 -20.39
CA LEU A 162 -1.85 27.80 -21.68
C LEU A 162 -0.82 27.44 -22.75
N LYS A 163 0.48 27.49 -22.41
CA LYS A 163 1.59 27.19 -23.33
C LYS A 163 1.61 25.72 -23.74
N TYR A 164 1.49 24.78 -22.79
CA TYR A 164 1.71 23.37 -23.05
C TYR A 164 0.43 22.54 -23.23
N GLN A 165 -0.74 23.18 -23.27
CA GLN A 165 -2.02 22.51 -23.49
C GLN A 165 -2.00 21.63 -24.74
N CYS A 166 -1.46 22.13 -25.86
CA CYS A 166 -1.42 21.40 -27.13
C CYS A 166 -0.66 20.09 -27.01
N PHE A 167 0.59 20.17 -26.55
CA PHE A 167 1.42 19.01 -26.27
C PHE A 167 0.72 18.03 -25.30
N LYS A 168 0.24 18.53 -24.15
CA LYS A 168 -0.33 17.66 -23.10
C LYS A 168 -1.64 17.00 -23.54
N SER A 169 -2.46 17.70 -24.32
CA SER A 169 -3.70 17.16 -24.89
C SER A 169 -3.41 16.05 -25.90
N ALA A 170 -2.43 16.27 -26.78
CA ALA A 170 -1.99 15.25 -27.75
C ALA A 170 -1.39 14.04 -27.04
N TRP A 171 -0.55 14.28 -26.02
CA TRP A 171 0.03 13.23 -25.20
C TRP A 171 -1.01 12.41 -24.45
N MET A 172 -1.98 13.08 -23.80
CA MET A 172 -3.10 12.41 -23.13
C MET A 172 -3.90 11.53 -24.09
N PHE A 173 -4.21 12.05 -25.29
CA PHE A 173 -4.93 11.30 -26.31
C PHE A 173 -4.16 10.04 -26.74
N GLU A 174 -2.87 10.19 -27.06
CA GLU A 174 -2.04 9.08 -27.54
C GLU A 174 -1.79 8.05 -26.44
N VAL A 175 -1.50 8.48 -25.21
CA VAL A 175 -1.36 7.56 -24.06
C VAL A 175 -2.65 6.79 -23.80
N PHE A 176 -3.81 7.45 -23.87
CA PHE A 176 -5.08 6.78 -23.62
C PHE A 176 -5.46 5.79 -24.72
N HIS A 177 -5.49 6.25 -25.98
CA HIS A 177 -6.02 5.45 -27.09
C HIS A 177 -5.00 4.48 -27.69
N ARG A 178 -3.71 4.83 -27.75
CA ARG A 178 -2.66 3.96 -28.31
C ARG A 178 -1.78 3.34 -27.23
N GLY A 179 -1.50 4.07 -26.15
CA GLY A 179 -0.72 3.57 -25.02
C GLY A 179 -1.46 2.44 -24.32
N PHE A 180 -2.63 2.76 -23.73
CA PHE A 180 -3.48 1.82 -23.00
C PHE A 180 -4.53 1.11 -23.87
N SER A 181 -4.54 1.39 -25.17
CA SER A 181 -5.39 0.73 -26.16
C SER A 181 -6.89 0.92 -25.94
N PHE A 182 -7.32 2.02 -25.32
CA PHE A 182 -8.74 2.34 -25.19
C PHE A 182 -9.33 2.65 -26.57
N PRO A 183 -10.48 2.06 -26.96
CA PRO A 183 -11.13 2.38 -28.22
C PRO A 183 -11.45 3.87 -28.36
N VAL A 184 -11.32 4.44 -29.55
CA VAL A 184 -11.70 5.84 -29.81
C VAL A 184 -13.19 6.07 -29.54
N SER A 185 -14.01 5.02 -29.68
CA SER A 185 -15.44 5.03 -29.38
C SER A 185 -15.78 4.81 -27.90
N TYR A 186 -14.80 4.70 -27.00
CA TYR A 186 -15.03 4.46 -25.58
C TYR A 186 -15.76 5.65 -24.93
N LYS A 187 -16.84 5.37 -24.20
CA LYS A 187 -17.75 6.40 -23.64
C LYS A 187 -17.72 6.47 -22.11
N ASN A 188 -17.16 5.47 -21.44
CA ASN A 188 -17.23 5.33 -19.98
C ASN A 188 -15.96 5.84 -19.29
N LEU A 189 -15.32 6.87 -19.86
CA LEU A 189 -14.25 7.62 -19.19
C LEU A 189 -14.84 8.93 -18.66
N LYS A 190 -14.73 9.17 -17.35
CA LYS A 190 -15.06 10.45 -16.74
C LYS A 190 -13.80 11.14 -16.24
N THR A 191 -13.51 12.32 -16.75
CA THR A 191 -12.42 13.15 -16.22
C THR A 191 -12.92 13.95 -15.04
N ALA A 192 -12.17 13.94 -13.94
CA ALA A 192 -12.59 14.61 -12.71
C ALA A 192 -11.40 15.05 -11.87
N LEU A 193 -11.57 16.16 -11.14
CA LEU A 193 -10.66 16.56 -10.07
C LEU A 193 -11.04 15.89 -8.74
N GLN A 194 -12.34 15.71 -8.52
CA GLN A 194 -12.93 15.25 -7.26
C GLN A 194 -14.06 14.25 -7.54
N VAL A 195 -14.37 13.41 -6.55
CA VAL A 195 -15.51 12.49 -6.58
C VAL A 195 -16.38 12.79 -5.37
N TYR A 196 -17.65 13.14 -5.61
CA TYR A 196 -18.58 13.63 -4.58
C TYR A 196 -18.02 14.83 -3.79
N ASP A 197 -17.51 15.84 -4.51
CA ASP A 197 -16.92 17.08 -3.96
C ASP A 197 -15.78 16.86 -2.95
N LYS A 198 -15.12 15.69 -3.06
CA LYS A 198 -13.95 15.33 -2.27
C LYS A 198 -12.83 14.85 -3.17
N GLU A 199 -11.61 15.28 -2.84
CA GLU A 199 -10.41 14.79 -3.51
C GLU A 199 -10.26 13.28 -3.29
N VAL A 200 -9.88 12.56 -4.34
CA VAL A 200 -9.62 11.12 -4.24
C VAL A 200 -8.29 10.88 -3.54
N GLN A 201 -8.38 10.56 -2.26
CA GLN A 201 -7.22 10.32 -1.40
C GLN A 201 -6.80 8.84 -1.44
N TRP A 202 -5.62 8.54 -2.00
CA TRP A 202 -5.05 7.18 -1.96
C TRP A 202 -4.79 6.70 -0.52
N THR A 203 -4.54 7.64 0.40
CA THR A 203 -4.37 7.39 1.83
C THR A 203 -5.62 6.77 2.47
N LEU A 204 -6.82 7.13 2.00
CA LEU A 204 -8.07 6.50 2.42
C LEU A 204 -8.11 5.01 2.05
N GLY A 205 -7.69 4.67 0.84
CA GLY A 205 -7.54 3.27 0.41
C GLY A 205 -6.52 2.51 1.27
N ALA A 206 -5.40 3.15 1.61
CA ALA A 206 -4.38 2.55 2.47
C ALA A 206 -4.92 2.24 3.87
N ILE A 207 -5.61 3.19 4.53
CA ILE A 207 -6.18 2.95 5.86
C ILE A 207 -7.27 1.86 5.82
N LEU A 208 -8.17 1.88 4.82
CA LEU A 208 -9.19 0.86 4.64
C LEU A 208 -8.57 -0.53 4.49
N TYR A 209 -7.53 -0.66 3.65
CA TYR A 209 -6.85 -1.93 3.46
C TYR A 209 -6.16 -2.44 4.73
N ARG A 210 -5.51 -1.54 5.48
CA ARG A 210 -4.80 -1.91 6.73
C ARG A 210 -5.77 -2.26 7.86
N THR A 211 -6.98 -1.69 7.85
CA THR A 211 -8.01 -1.89 8.88
C THR A 211 -9.06 -2.94 8.51
N ARG A 212 -8.97 -3.59 7.33
CA ARG A 212 -9.97 -4.55 6.82
C ARG A 212 -10.31 -5.72 7.74
N PHE A 213 -9.45 -6.05 8.69
CA PHE A 213 -9.67 -7.15 9.65
C PHE A 213 -10.23 -6.68 11.00
N LEU A 214 -10.33 -5.37 11.27
CA LEU A 214 -10.94 -4.87 12.50
C LEU A 214 -12.38 -5.40 12.71
N PRO A 215 -13.24 -5.51 11.68
CA PRO A 215 -14.58 -6.07 11.84
C PRO A 215 -14.60 -7.53 12.31
N LEU A 216 -13.52 -8.30 12.13
CA LEU A 216 -13.46 -9.70 12.61
C LEU A 216 -13.47 -9.78 14.13
N ARG A 217 -13.02 -8.74 14.84
CA ARG A 217 -13.09 -8.69 16.30
C ARG A 217 -14.53 -8.78 16.81
N ASP A 218 -15.44 -8.12 16.10
CA ASP A 218 -16.85 -8.03 16.49
C ASP A 218 -17.67 -9.21 15.93
N ILE A 219 -17.29 -9.77 14.77
CA ILE A 219 -18.02 -10.87 14.11
C ILE A 219 -17.55 -12.26 14.57
N GLN A 220 -16.25 -12.49 14.76
CA GLN A 220 -15.69 -13.82 15.10
C GLN A 220 -15.29 -13.94 16.57
N GLN A 221 -15.96 -13.21 17.46
CA GLN A 221 -15.69 -13.28 18.89
C GLN A 221 -15.85 -14.72 19.45
N GLU A 222 -16.72 -15.53 18.84
CA GLU A 222 -16.88 -16.97 19.17
C GLU A 222 -15.85 -17.88 18.49
N GLY A 223 -15.42 -17.56 17.26
CA GLY A 223 -14.45 -18.37 16.50
C GLY A 223 -13.01 -18.26 17.00
N PHE A 224 -12.66 -17.15 17.66
CA PHE A 224 -11.35 -16.94 18.28
C PHE A 224 -11.34 -17.16 19.80
N ARG A 225 -12.41 -17.72 20.38
CA ARG A 225 -12.36 -18.16 21.78
C ARG A 225 -11.26 -19.20 21.94
N ALA A 226 -10.32 -18.93 22.86
CA ALA A 226 -9.24 -19.86 23.16
C ALA A 226 -9.84 -21.21 23.57
N SER A 227 -9.62 -22.24 22.76
CA SER A 227 -9.88 -23.62 23.12
C SER A 227 -8.89 -24.02 24.22
N HIS A 228 -9.26 -23.78 25.47
CA HIS A 228 -8.51 -24.33 26.59
C HIS A 228 -8.69 -25.85 26.61
N ALA A 229 -7.66 -26.58 26.18
CA ALA A 229 -7.57 -28.01 26.47
C ALA A 229 -7.60 -28.20 27.98
N HIS A 230 -8.62 -28.90 28.48
CA HIS A 230 -8.84 -29.17 29.90
C HIS A 230 -7.76 -30.14 30.43
N TRP A 231 -6.52 -29.68 30.59
CA TRP A 231 -5.46 -30.38 31.34
C TRP A 231 -5.65 -30.26 32.86
N ARG A 232 -6.88 -30.07 33.35
CA ARG A 232 -7.20 -30.00 34.79
C ARG A 232 -7.39 -31.37 35.45
N GLY A 233 -7.38 -32.47 34.69
CA GLY A 233 -7.65 -33.81 35.24
C GLY A 233 -6.45 -34.55 35.83
N VAL A 234 -5.23 -34.30 35.36
CA VAL A 234 -4.08 -35.16 35.68
C VAL A 234 -3.30 -34.71 36.93
N SER A 235 -3.14 -33.39 37.13
CA SER A 235 -2.36 -32.88 38.28
C SER A 235 -3.10 -32.88 39.62
N PHE A 236 -4.43 -32.76 39.65
CA PHE A 236 -5.18 -32.72 40.92
C PHE A 236 -5.22 -34.09 41.60
N VAL A 237 -5.45 -35.14 40.81
CA VAL A 237 -5.57 -36.52 41.31
C VAL A 237 -4.23 -37.02 41.86
N TYR A 238 -3.12 -36.72 41.18
CA TYR A 238 -1.79 -37.13 41.61
C TYR A 238 -1.36 -36.46 42.93
N ASN A 239 -1.70 -35.18 43.10
CA ASN A 239 -1.38 -34.43 44.33
C ASN A 239 -2.20 -34.94 45.52
N HIS A 240 -3.46 -35.32 45.31
CA HIS A 240 -4.32 -35.80 46.40
C HIS A 240 -3.89 -37.17 46.94
N TYR A 241 -3.46 -38.09 46.06
CA TYR A 241 -2.92 -39.39 46.49
C TYR A 241 -1.55 -39.26 47.17
N LEU A 242 -0.69 -38.33 46.72
CA LEU A 242 0.58 -38.04 47.38
C LEU A 242 0.36 -37.55 48.81
N PHE A 243 -0.56 -36.60 49.00
CA PHE A 243 -0.87 -36.04 50.33
C PHE A 243 -1.47 -37.10 51.27
N SER A 244 -2.38 -37.93 50.75
CA SER A 244 -2.96 -39.04 51.51
C SER A 244 -1.91 -40.10 51.89
N GLY A 245 -0.97 -40.39 50.99
CA GLY A 245 0.15 -41.30 51.25
C GLY A 245 1.06 -40.78 52.36
N CYS A 246 1.46 -39.51 52.30
CA CYS A 246 2.27 -38.87 53.33
C CYS A 246 1.59 -38.90 54.70
N PHE A 247 0.28 -38.62 54.76
CA PHE A 247 -0.48 -38.64 56.01
C PHE A 247 -0.52 -40.04 56.65
N LEU A 248 -0.71 -41.09 55.84
CA LEU A 248 -0.67 -42.48 56.30
C LEU A 248 0.69 -42.87 56.89
N VAL A 249 1.79 -42.45 56.25
CA VAL A 249 3.16 -42.74 56.74
C VAL A 249 3.41 -42.07 58.10
N VAL A 250 3.00 -40.81 58.26
CA VAL A 250 3.12 -40.10 59.54
C VAL A 250 2.28 -40.77 60.62
N LEU A 251 1.03 -41.12 60.33
CA LEU A 251 0.17 -41.83 61.27
C LEU A 251 0.76 -43.17 61.69
N LEU A 252 1.25 -43.98 60.75
CA LEU A 252 1.92 -45.25 61.05
C LEU A 252 3.15 -45.04 61.93
N SER A 253 3.93 -43.99 61.66
CA SER A 253 5.12 -43.67 62.44
C SER A 253 4.76 -43.28 63.88
N ILE A 254 3.71 -42.46 64.07
CA ILE A 254 3.15 -42.12 65.38
C ILE A 254 2.63 -43.38 66.08
N LEU A 255 1.90 -44.25 65.38
CA LEU A 255 1.33 -45.47 65.95
C LEU A 255 2.43 -46.45 66.37
N LEU A 256 3.47 -46.63 65.55
CA LEU A 256 4.66 -47.41 65.89
C LEU A 256 5.42 -46.78 67.06
N TYR A 257 5.55 -45.45 67.11
CA TYR A 257 6.16 -44.75 68.22
C TYR A 257 5.38 -44.99 69.53
N LEU A 258 4.05 -44.83 69.51
CA LEU A 258 3.18 -45.08 70.67
C LEU A 258 3.18 -46.56 71.08
N LEU A 259 3.19 -47.50 70.14
CA LEU A 259 3.32 -48.93 70.43
C LEU A 259 4.68 -49.25 71.02
N ARG A 260 5.76 -48.64 70.53
CA ARG A 260 7.11 -48.75 71.11
C ARG A 260 7.14 -48.16 72.51
N LEU A 261 6.50 -47.00 72.73
CA LEU A 261 6.37 -46.38 74.04
C LEU A 261 5.58 -47.28 75.01
N ARG A 262 4.46 -47.86 74.57
CA ARG A 262 3.68 -48.83 75.36
C ARG A 262 4.49 -50.08 75.67
N ARG A 263 5.26 -50.62 74.72
CA ARG A 263 6.18 -51.75 74.97
C ARG A 263 7.28 -51.37 75.96
N PHE A 264 7.83 -50.16 75.88
CA PHE A 264 8.80 -49.66 76.86
C PHE A 264 8.17 -49.46 78.23
N HIS A 265 6.94 -48.92 78.31
CA HIS A 265 6.22 -48.77 79.57
C HIS A 265 5.83 -50.12 80.18
N GLN A 266 5.40 -51.10 79.38
CA GLN A 266 5.16 -52.48 79.84
C GLN A 266 6.44 -53.19 80.28
N ARG A 267 7.57 -52.95 79.61
CA ARG A 267 8.88 -53.46 80.03
C ARG A 267 9.37 -52.77 81.31
N ALA A 268 9.13 -51.47 81.46
CA ALA A 268 9.43 -50.71 82.67
C ALA A 268 8.53 -51.13 83.86
N LEU A 269 7.26 -51.46 83.61
CA LEU A 269 6.33 -51.99 84.61
C LEU A 269 6.68 -53.42 85.03
N ARG A 270 7.22 -54.24 84.11
CA ARG A 270 7.78 -55.57 84.43
C ARG A 270 9.14 -55.50 85.13
N SER A 271 9.97 -54.49 84.85
CA SER A 271 11.22 -54.28 85.61
C SER A 271 10.96 -53.65 86.99
N SER A 272 9.90 -52.85 87.15
CA SER A 272 9.49 -52.33 88.46
C SER A 272 8.76 -53.37 89.31
N SER A 273 7.97 -54.30 88.74
CA SER A 273 7.39 -55.40 89.55
C SER A 273 8.43 -56.43 90.01
N ALA A 274 9.57 -56.56 89.32
CA ALA A 274 10.68 -57.41 89.76
C ALA A 274 11.57 -56.74 90.83
N ALA A 275 11.63 -55.40 90.86
CA ALA A 275 12.38 -54.63 91.85
C ALA A 275 11.58 -54.33 93.14
N VAL A 276 10.24 -54.37 93.09
CA VAL A 276 9.35 -54.12 94.24
C VAL A 276 9.06 -55.41 95.05
N LEU A 277 9.36 -56.60 94.52
CA LEU A 277 9.18 -57.89 95.21
C LEU A 277 10.34 -58.27 96.18
N TRP A 278 11.37 -57.44 96.29
CA TRP A 278 12.58 -57.71 97.09
C TRP A 278 12.80 -56.73 98.27
N LEU A 279 11.86 -55.82 98.55
CA LEU A 279 12.09 -54.72 99.50
C LEU A 279 10.97 -54.43 100.51
N GLU A 280 10.10 -55.38 100.85
CA GLU A 280 9.21 -55.19 102.03
C GLU A 280 8.82 -56.52 102.69
N GLU A 281 9.21 -56.64 103.96
CA GLU A 281 8.63 -57.47 105.03
C GLU A 281 8.98 -58.96 105.13
N GLY A 282 10.05 -59.21 105.91
CA GLY A 282 10.12 -60.34 106.82
C GLY A 282 9.56 -59.96 108.21
N LEU A 283 8.83 -60.89 108.83
CA LEU A 283 8.66 -61.04 110.29
C LEU A 283 8.39 -62.53 110.61
N PRO A 284 9.07 -63.16 111.59
CA PRO A 284 9.07 -64.62 111.75
C PRO A 284 8.28 -65.17 112.97
N SER A 285 8.10 -66.49 112.94
CA SER A 285 8.04 -67.47 114.05
C SER A 285 6.68 -67.88 114.63
N GLN A 286 6.30 -69.16 114.45
CA GLN A 286 6.07 -70.07 115.59
C GLN A 286 6.15 -71.56 115.21
N LYS A 287 6.67 -72.34 116.16
CA LYS A 287 6.98 -73.78 116.16
C LYS A 287 5.72 -74.66 116.24
N GLY A 288 5.82 -75.87 115.66
CA GLY A 288 4.99 -77.02 116.00
C GLY A 288 5.74 -78.32 115.71
N ALA A 289 6.11 -79.04 116.77
CA ALA A 289 6.83 -80.30 116.76
C ALA A 289 5.87 -81.50 116.65
N GLY A 290 6.36 -82.64 116.17
CA GLY A 290 5.64 -83.92 116.19
C GLY A 290 6.53 -85.08 115.73
N PRO A 291 6.84 -86.07 116.59
CA PRO A 291 7.81 -87.14 116.32
C PRO A 291 7.14 -88.46 115.89
N LEU A 292 7.83 -89.22 115.04
CA LEU A 292 8.08 -90.67 115.09
C LEU A 292 8.93 -91.07 113.87
#